data_AF-A0A430KVG8-F1
#
_entry.id   AF-A0A430KVG8-F1
#
_cell.length_a   1.000
_cell.length_b   1.000
_cell.length_c   1.000
_cell.angle_alpha   90.00
_cell.angle_beta   90.00
_cell.angle_gamma   90.00
#
_symmetry.space_group_name_H-M   'P 1'
#
loop_
_entity.id
_entity.type
_entity.pdbx_description
1 polymer ?
#
loop_
_entity_poly.entity_id
_entity_poly.type
_entity_poly.pdbx_seq_one_letter_code
_entity_poly.pdbx_strand_id
1 'polypeptide(L)'
;MNYQYDLADFKRYLNDKNPKYRIDGLIFWQNRIPLPIDLFNQIFNESNQIVSDYVFQVAASAVTFSHQESFEKAMAVRVVDLPKGDLKKQVRALKEWLNEKLPENSPVVRMSYEVADTLGLDSFTFSIEKVAEALQHQGKKYARLFMPPEVRTQLNLISDCEGVGIDNTDMFGNIIADRYNIYRSGFSDALAIIFNALLEFRILCSGRSEHLQRLRVIVPLVEDIDVRLGKTRDGSLWEPGYEDDHYIILNSEHPLIRNLSEEQSKPLAEFLFYMGEFENSQYSDESKKLVENLRQTVSRSLWIKHD
;
A
#
# COMPACT_ATOMS: atom_id res chain seq x y z
N MET A 1 -23.92 9.94 -5.53
CA MET A 1 -24.11 8.80 -4.62
C MET A 1 -22.87 8.68 -3.74
N ASN A 2 -23.06 8.40 -2.45
CA ASN A 2 -21.96 8.07 -1.55
C ASN A 2 -21.87 6.54 -1.52
N TYR A 3 -20.76 5.97 -1.99
CA TYR A 3 -20.53 4.53 -1.91
C TYR A 3 -19.68 4.24 -0.67
N GLN A 4 -19.99 3.14 0.00
CA GLN A 4 -19.13 2.55 1.01
C GLN A 4 -18.23 1.49 0.37
N TYR A 5 -17.03 1.31 0.89
CA TYR A 5 -16.12 0.29 0.39
C TYR A 5 -16.55 -1.11 0.87
N ASP A 6 -17.60 -1.64 0.25
CA ASP A 6 -18.10 -2.99 0.48
C ASP A 6 -18.55 -3.65 -0.83
N LEU A 7 -18.78 -4.96 -0.76
CA LEU A 7 -19.13 -5.78 -1.91
C LEU A 7 -20.48 -5.40 -2.54
N ALA A 8 -21.45 -4.99 -1.73
CA ALA A 8 -22.79 -4.64 -2.21
C ALA A 8 -22.75 -3.31 -2.98
N ASP A 9 -22.06 -2.32 -2.41
CA ASP A 9 -21.85 -1.03 -3.04
C ASP A 9 -20.93 -1.12 -4.25
N PHE A 10 -19.97 -2.05 -4.29
CA PHE A 10 -19.19 -2.33 -5.50
C PHE A 10 -20.07 -2.89 -6.63
N LYS A 11 -20.98 -3.83 -6.32
CA LYS A 11 -21.95 -4.36 -7.29
C LYS A 11 -22.88 -3.26 -7.80
N ARG A 12 -23.36 -2.40 -6.91
CA ARG A 12 -24.18 -1.23 -7.27
C ARG A 12 -23.40 -0.27 -8.16
N TYR A 13 -22.17 0.06 -7.79
CA TYR A 13 -21.27 0.92 -8.57
C TYR A 13 -21.06 0.40 -9.99
N LEU A 14 -20.85 -0.92 -10.15
CA LEU A 14 -20.73 -1.54 -11.47
C LEU A 14 -22.02 -1.41 -12.29
N ASN A 15 -23.18 -1.68 -11.68
CA ASN A 15 -24.47 -1.56 -12.37
C ASN A 15 -24.78 -0.11 -12.77
N ASP A 16 -24.48 0.86 -11.88
CA ASP A 16 -24.67 2.29 -12.14
C ASP A 16 -23.74 2.79 -13.26
N LYS A 17 -22.50 2.26 -13.34
CA LYS A 17 -21.55 2.55 -14.43
C LYS A 17 -21.99 1.95 -15.77
N ASN A 18 -22.56 0.75 -15.75
CA ASN A 18 -23.11 0.09 -16.93
C ASN A 18 -24.22 -0.89 -16.53
N PRO A 19 -25.49 -0.64 -16.89
CA PRO A 19 -26.62 -1.51 -16.53
C PRO A 19 -26.50 -2.95 -17.04
N LYS A 20 -25.60 -3.20 -17.99
CA LYS A 20 -25.29 -4.55 -18.47
C LYS A 20 -24.48 -5.37 -17.44
N TYR A 21 -23.90 -4.72 -16.43
CA TYR A 21 -23.30 -5.35 -15.26
C TYR A 21 -24.39 -5.67 -14.26
N ARG A 22 -24.80 -6.93 -14.23
CA ARG A 22 -25.96 -7.36 -13.44
C ARG A 22 -25.74 -8.73 -12.83
N ILE A 23 -26.54 -9.05 -11.82
CA ILE A 23 -26.51 -10.34 -11.13
C ILE A 23 -27.82 -11.05 -11.41
N ASP A 24 -27.72 -12.23 -12.02
CA ASP A 24 -28.87 -13.11 -12.30
C ASP A 24 -28.61 -14.44 -11.56
N GLY A 25 -29.17 -14.59 -10.37
CA GLY A 25 -28.95 -15.76 -9.51
C GLY A 25 -27.49 -15.89 -9.06
N LEU A 26 -26.81 -16.97 -9.46
CA LEU A 26 -25.41 -17.26 -9.12
C LEU A 26 -24.41 -16.75 -10.17
N ILE A 27 -24.85 -15.93 -11.11
CA ILE A 27 -24.03 -15.44 -12.22
C ILE A 27 -23.94 -13.92 -12.16
N PHE A 28 -22.71 -13.41 -12.13
CA PHE A 28 -22.41 -12.02 -12.44
C PHE A 28 -22.17 -11.88 -13.95
N TRP A 29 -22.93 -11.02 -14.61
CA TRP A 29 -22.79 -10.75 -16.03
C TRP A 29 -21.93 -9.51 -16.25
N GLN A 30 -20.77 -9.66 -16.86
CA GLN A 30 -20.02 -8.55 -17.46
C GLN A 30 -20.48 -8.45 -18.93
N ASN A 31 -21.55 -7.68 -19.19
CA ASN A 31 -22.17 -7.59 -20.52
C ASN A 31 -22.65 -8.97 -21.04
N ARG A 32 -21.86 -9.64 -21.89
CA ARG A 32 -22.17 -10.96 -22.45
C ARG A 32 -21.36 -12.09 -21.81
N ILE A 33 -20.40 -11.77 -20.94
CA ILE A 33 -19.50 -12.75 -20.33
C ILE A 33 -20.05 -13.13 -18.96
N PRO A 34 -20.49 -14.38 -18.75
CA PRO A 34 -20.96 -14.85 -17.45
C PRO A 34 -19.78 -15.21 -16.55
N LEU A 35 -19.78 -14.74 -15.31
CA LEU A 35 -18.81 -15.10 -14.28
C LEU A 35 -19.54 -15.72 -13.09
N PRO A 36 -19.00 -16.78 -12.47
CA PRO A 36 -19.52 -17.26 -11.19
C PRO A 36 -19.52 -16.14 -10.16
N ILE A 37 -20.64 -15.94 -9.45
CA ILE A 37 -20.74 -14.88 -8.43
C ILE A 37 -19.71 -15.07 -7.31
N ASP A 38 -19.37 -16.32 -6.98
CA ASP A 38 -18.39 -16.64 -5.95
C ASP A 38 -16.98 -16.16 -6.34
N LEU A 39 -16.60 -16.33 -7.61
CA LEU A 39 -15.34 -15.79 -8.13
C LEU A 39 -15.32 -14.27 -8.08
N PHE A 40 -16.41 -13.62 -8.48
CA PHE A 40 -16.52 -12.15 -8.38
C PHE A 40 -16.35 -11.68 -6.93
N ASN A 41 -17.06 -12.32 -5.98
CA ASN A 41 -16.98 -11.99 -4.58
C ASN A 41 -15.57 -12.25 -4.03
N GLN A 42 -14.92 -13.33 -4.45
CA GLN A 42 -13.55 -13.68 -4.04
C GLN A 42 -12.55 -12.61 -4.50
N ILE A 43 -12.65 -12.13 -5.75
CA ILE A 43 -11.81 -11.04 -6.27
C ILE A 43 -11.94 -9.78 -5.40
N PHE A 44 -13.15 -9.45 -4.95
CA PHE A 44 -13.36 -8.31 -4.05
C PHE A 44 -12.81 -8.58 -2.64
N ASN A 45 -13.07 -9.75 -2.08
CA ASN A 45 -12.65 -10.11 -0.72
C ASN A 45 -11.13 -10.19 -0.60
N GLU A 46 -10.44 -10.68 -1.63
CA GLU A 46 -8.98 -10.79 -1.70
C GLU A 46 -8.33 -9.55 -2.35
N SER A 47 -9.10 -8.48 -2.53
CA SER A 47 -8.65 -7.30 -3.29
C SER A 47 -7.37 -6.66 -2.77
N ASN A 48 -7.09 -6.70 -1.45
CA ASN A 48 -5.82 -6.20 -0.90
C ASN A 48 -4.61 -6.91 -1.53
N GLN A 49 -4.68 -8.22 -1.70
CA GLN A 49 -3.60 -9.02 -2.27
C GLN A 49 -3.46 -8.73 -3.77
N ILE A 50 -4.58 -8.70 -4.49
CA ILE A 50 -4.61 -8.46 -5.94
C ILE A 50 -4.12 -7.03 -6.27
N VAL A 51 -4.52 -6.05 -5.47
CA VAL A 51 -4.09 -4.65 -5.63
C VAL A 51 -2.63 -4.49 -5.23
N SER A 52 -2.14 -5.22 -4.23
CA SER A 52 -0.70 -5.25 -3.93
C SER A 52 0.10 -5.80 -5.12
N ASP A 53 -0.36 -6.86 -5.78
CA ASP A 53 0.29 -7.36 -7.00
C ASP A 53 0.32 -6.29 -8.10
N TYR A 54 -0.76 -5.50 -8.23
CA TYR A 54 -0.81 -4.37 -9.15
C TYR A 54 0.23 -3.30 -8.84
N VAL A 55 0.39 -2.91 -7.57
CA VAL A 55 1.46 -1.96 -7.18
C VAL A 55 2.83 -2.49 -7.58
N PHE A 56 3.09 -3.79 -7.40
CA PHE A 56 4.36 -4.39 -7.84
C PHE A 56 4.52 -4.42 -9.38
N GLN A 57 3.44 -4.60 -10.15
CA GLN A 57 3.49 -4.46 -11.60
C GLN A 57 3.80 -3.03 -12.04
N VAL A 58 3.23 -2.02 -11.36
CA VAL A 58 3.55 -0.61 -11.60
C VAL A 58 5.02 -0.34 -11.29
N ALA A 59 5.51 -0.76 -10.11
CA ALA A 59 6.92 -0.62 -9.71
C ALA A 59 7.89 -1.31 -10.69
N ALA A 60 7.58 -2.54 -11.10
CA ALA A 60 8.33 -3.30 -12.08
C ALA A 60 8.41 -2.58 -13.44
N SER A 61 7.30 -2.00 -13.89
CA SER A 61 7.29 -1.21 -15.12
C SER A 61 8.13 0.07 -14.96
N ALA A 62 7.96 0.81 -13.86
CA ALA A 62 8.66 2.06 -13.63
C ALA A 62 10.19 1.87 -13.57
N VAL A 63 10.69 0.87 -12.83
CA VAL A 63 12.14 0.65 -12.71
C VAL A 63 12.78 0.22 -14.03
N THR A 64 12.09 -0.61 -14.81
CA THR A 64 12.66 -1.13 -16.06
C THR A 64 12.64 -0.09 -17.19
N PHE A 65 11.59 0.72 -17.28
CA PHE A 65 11.51 1.80 -18.27
C PHE A 65 12.46 2.96 -17.93
N SER A 66 12.48 3.43 -16.68
CA SER A 66 13.42 4.50 -16.25
C SER A 66 14.90 4.12 -16.37
N HIS A 67 15.22 2.83 -16.44
CA HIS A 67 16.59 2.33 -16.58
C HIS A 67 16.75 1.42 -17.81
N GLN A 68 16.06 1.77 -18.91
CA GLN A 68 15.94 0.91 -20.09
C GLN A 68 17.29 0.37 -20.58
N GLU A 69 18.25 1.24 -20.90
CA GLU A 69 19.55 0.81 -21.45
C GLU A 69 20.29 -0.14 -20.51
N SER A 70 20.25 0.15 -19.21
CA SER A 70 20.89 -0.68 -18.18
C SER A 70 20.22 -2.05 -18.08
N PHE A 71 18.88 -2.09 -18.09
CA PHE A 71 18.12 -3.33 -18.02
C PHE A 71 18.34 -4.20 -19.25
N GLU A 72 18.20 -3.63 -20.46
CA GLU A 72 18.33 -4.39 -21.71
C GLU A 72 19.73 -4.96 -21.87
N LYS A 73 20.76 -4.22 -21.45
CA LYS A 73 22.14 -4.71 -21.43
C LYS A 73 22.36 -5.84 -20.43
N ALA A 74 21.79 -5.73 -19.23
CA ALA A 74 21.99 -6.72 -18.16
C ALA A 74 21.18 -8.01 -18.40
N MET A 75 19.97 -7.89 -18.95
CA MET A 75 19.02 -8.99 -19.07
C MET A 75 18.89 -9.54 -20.48
N ALA A 76 19.43 -8.86 -21.50
CA ALA A 76 19.26 -9.20 -22.92
C ALA A 76 17.78 -9.34 -23.34
N VAL A 77 16.89 -8.58 -22.69
CA VAL A 77 15.44 -8.55 -22.94
C VAL A 77 15.02 -7.10 -23.09
N ARG A 78 14.30 -6.80 -24.18
CA ARG A 78 13.77 -5.45 -24.40
C ARG A 78 12.69 -5.12 -23.39
N VAL A 79 12.70 -3.88 -22.89
CA VAL A 79 11.74 -3.43 -21.86
C VAL A 79 10.31 -3.45 -22.38
N VAL A 80 10.11 -3.13 -23.66
CA VAL A 80 8.79 -3.19 -24.33
C VAL A 80 8.20 -4.61 -24.39
N ASP A 81 9.04 -5.64 -24.25
CA ASP A 81 8.61 -7.04 -24.26
C ASP A 81 8.28 -7.57 -22.85
N LEU A 82 8.33 -6.73 -21.81
CA LEU A 82 8.02 -7.12 -20.44
C LEU A 82 6.52 -7.06 -20.12
N PRO A 83 6.03 -7.89 -19.17
CA PRO A 83 6.76 -8.91 -18.42
C PRO A 83 7.07 -10.16 -19.28
N LYS A 84 8.10 -10.92 -18.88
CA LYS A 84 8.61 -12.06 -19.66
C LYS A 84 9.06 -13.21 -18.76
N GLY A 85 8.41 -14.35 -18.93
CA GLY A 85 8.71 -15.58 -18.17
C GLY A 85 10.13 -16.13 -18.31
N ASP A 86 10.85 -15.77 -19.39
CA ASP A 86 12.25 -16.16 -19.56
C ASP A 86 13.18 -15.58 -18.49
N LEU A 87 12.78 -14.49 -17.83
CA LEU A 87 13.53 -13.92 -16.71
C LEU A 87 13.69 -14.91 -15.54
N LYS A 88 12.84 -15.95 -15.47
CA LYS A 88 12.99 -17.07 -14.52
C LYS A 88 14.35 -17.80 -14.64
N LYS A 89 14.98 -17.75 -15.82
CA LYS A 89 16.30 -18.38 -16.06
C LYS A 89 17.46 -17.58 -15.48
N GLN A 90 17.25 -16.29 -15.18
CA GLN A 90 18.27 -15.36 -14.71
C GLN A 90 17.84 -14.58 -13.46
N VAL A 91 17.01 -15.20 -12.60
CA VAL A 91 16.43 -14.57 -11.40
C VAL A 91 17.48 -13.96 -10.48
N ARG A 92 18.63 -14.63 -10.33
CA ARG A 92 19.72 -14.11 -9.49
C ARG A 92 20.24 -12.78 -10.01
N ALA A 93 20.61 -12.71 -11.30
CA ALA A 93 21.06 -11.48 -11.93
C ALA A 93 19.98 -10.40 -11.91
N LEU A 94 18.71 -10.77 -12.10
CA LEU A 94 17.58 -9.84 -12.01
C LEU A 94 17.46 -9.24 -10.61
N LYS A 95 17.55 -10.06 -9.55
CA LYS A 95 17.49 -9.57 -8.17
C LYS A 95 18.69 -8.69 -7.83
N GLU A 96 19.89 -9.05 -8.27
CA GLU A 96 21.10 -8.24 -8.08
C GLU A 96 20.93 -6.86 -8.76
N TRP A 97 20.43 -6.83 -10.01
CA TRP A 97 20.13 -5.59 -10.73
C TRP A 97 19.04 -4.75 -10.03
N LEU A 98 17.97 -5.38 -9.54
CA LEU A 98 16.91 -4.69 -8.83
C LEU A 98 17.39 -4.10 -7.49
N ASN A 99 18.24 -4.81 -6.73
CA ASN A 99 18.84 -4.27 -5.50
C ASN A 99 19.70 -3.03 -5.79
N GLU A 100 20.40 -3.00 -6.91
CA GLU A 100 21.18 -1.83 -7.33
C GLU A 100 20.27 -0.64 -7.72
N LYS A 101 19.17 -0.91 -8.43
CA LYS A 101 18.28 0.15 -8.98
C LYS A 101 17.12 0.56 -8.07
N LEU A 102 16.85 -0.18 -7.00
CA LEU A 102 15.78 0.09 -6.04
C LEU A 102 16.31 0.20 -4.60
N PRO A 103 17.22 1.15 -4.30
CA PRO A 103 17.50 1.48 -2.91
C PRO A 103 16.21 1.99 -2.22
N GLU A 104 16.15 1.88 -0.89
CA GLU A 104 14.96 2.19 -0.08
C GLU A 104 14.38 3.59 -0.34
N ASN A 105 15.23 4.56 -0.69
CA ASN A 105 14.85 5.94 -0.98
C ASN A 105 14.66 6.28 -2.46
N SER A 106 14.66 5.28 -3.35
CA SER A 106 14.49 5.53 -4.78
C SER A 106 13.10 6.12 -5.11
N PRO A 107 13.00 6.94 -6.18
CA PRO A 107 11.72 7.46 -6.64
C PRO A 107 10.67 6.38 -6.90
N VAL A 108 11.07 5.21 -7.41
CA VAL A 108 10.18 4.07 -7.67
C VAL A 108 9.62 3.49 -6.37
N VAL A 109 10.44 3.33 -5.33
CA VAL A 109 9.98 2.82 -4.02
C VAL A 109 8.98 3.79 -3.39
N ARG A 110 9.29 5.10 -3.40
CA ARG A 110 8.37 6.14 -2.91
C ARG A 110 7.04 6.14 -3.68
N MET A 111 7.10 6.15 -5.02
CA MET A 111 5.91 6.03 -5.88
C MET A 111 5.08 4.80 -5.52
N SER A 112 5.71 3.66 -5.22
CA SER A 112 4.99 2.44 -4.84
C SER A 112 4.20 2.60 -3.54
N TYR A 113 4.76 3.31 -2.55
CA TYR A 113 4.04 3.62 -1.31
C TYR A 113 2.89 4.62 -1.53
N GLU A 114 3.08 5.64 -2.36
CA GLU A 114 2.04 6.63 -2.71
C GLU A 114 0.87 5.97 -3.48
N VAL A 115 1.19 5.11 -4.44
CA VAL A 115 0.19 4.34 -5.19
C VAL A 115 -0.54 3.36 -4.26
N ALA A 116 0.17 2.70 -3.36
CA ALA A 116 -0.45 1.80 -2.38
C ALA A 116 -1.40 2.55 -1.44
N ASP A 117 -1.02 3.75 -0.98
CA ASP A 117 -1.87 4.59 -0.15
C ASP A 117 -3.11 5.09 -0.89
N THR A 118 -2.93 5.59 -2.12
CA THR A 118 -4.01 5.99 -3.03
C THR A 118 -5.04 4.87 -3.25
N LEU A 119 -4.59 3.62 -3.26
CA LEU A 119 -5.44 2.44 -3.46
C LEU A 119 -5.95 1.83 -2.13
N GLY A 120 -5.67 2.47 -0.99
CA GLY A 120 -6.13 2.06 0.33
C GLY A 120 -5.49 0.75 0.83
N LEU A 121 -4.17 0.59 0.67
CA LEU A 121 -3.42 -0.54 1.21
C LEU A 121 -2.69 -0.20 2.52
N ASP A 122 -3.34 -0.52 3.64
CA ASP A 122 -2.92 -0.13 5.00
C ASP A 122 -1.58 -0.74 5.46
N SER A 123 -1.17 -1.88 4.89
CA SER A 123 0.03 -2.63 5.30
C SER A 123 0.95 -2.98 4.14
N PHE A 124 0.92 -2.18 3.07
CA PHE A 124 1.82 -2.39 1.95
C PHE A 124 3.28 -2.22 2.39
N THR A 125 4.08 -3.25 2.14
CA THR A 125 5.53 -3.25 2.35
C THR A 125 6.20 -3.56 1.02
N PHE A 126 7.13 -2.70 0.61
CA PHE A 126 7.86 -2.91 -0.63
C PHE A 126 8.76 -4.14 -0.53
N SER A 127 8.87 -4.91 -1.61
CA SER A 127 9.71 -6.11 -1.69
C SER A 127 10.29 -6.25 -3.09
N ILE A 128 11.62 -6.37 -3.15
CA ILE A 128 12.34 -6.62 -4.40
C ILE A 128 11.98 -7.98 -4.96
N GLU A 129 11.74 -8.98 -4.11
CA GLU A 129 11.27 -10.31 -4.51
C GLU A 129 9.96 -10.21 -5.28
N LYS A 130 9.02 -9.41 -4.79
CA LYS A 130 7.72 -9.22 -5.44
C LYS A 130 7.82 -8.45 -6.76
N VAL A 131 8.71 -7.46 -6.86
CA VAL A 131 9.03 -6.79 -8.13
C VAL A 131 9.65 -7.78 -9.14
N ALA A 132 10.58 -8.63 -8.67
CA ALA A 132 11.18 -9.67 -9.52
C ALA A 132 10.13 -10.67 -9.99
N GLU A 133 9.22 -11.13 -9.12
CA GLU A 133 8.10 -12.00 -9.46
C GLU A 133 7.19 -11.37 -10.51
N ALA A 134 6.88 -10.07 -10.36
CA ALA A 134 6.06 -9.32 -11.30
C ALA A 134 6.65 -9.31 -12.72
N LEU A 135 7.96 -9.08 -12.85
CA LEU A 135 8.69 -9.09 -14.13
C LEU A 135 8.72 -10.48 -14.80
N GLN A 136 8.72 -11.54 -14.00
CA GLN A 136 8.73 -12.94 -14.45
C GLN A 136 7.35 -13.45 -14.89
N HIS A 137 6.30 -12.64 -14.74
CA HIS A 137 4.97 -13.05 -15.14
C HIS A 137 4.87 -13.29 -16.65
N GLN A 138 4.10 -14.29 -17.07
CA GLN A 138 3.84 -14.53 -18.48
C GLN A 138 2.49 -13.92 -18.86
N GLY A 139 2.52 -12.75 -19.47
CA GLY A 139 1.30 -12.01 -19.78
C GLY A 139 1.42 -11.05 -20.95
N LYS A 140 0.40 -10.20 -21.04
CA LYS A 140 0.36 -9.06 -21.97
C LYS A 140 1.30 -7.98 -21.44
N LYS A 141 1.76 -7.08 -22.33
CA LYS A 141 2.87 -6.15 -22.05
C LYS A 141 2.46 -4.99 -21.14
N TYR A 142 3.44 -4.34 -20.51
CA TYR A 142 3.21 -3.15 -19.67
C TYR A 142 2.59 -1.97 -20.43
N ALA A 143 2.74 -1.89 -21.74
CA ALA A 143 2.02 -0.93 -22.58
C ALA A 143 0.48 -1.04 -22.44
N ARG A 144 -0.03 -2.19 -21.98
CA ARG A 144 -1.46 -2.45 -21.76
C ARG A 144 -1.89 -2.34 -20.29
N LEU A 145 -0.99 -2.02 -19.37
CA LEU A 145 -1.34 -1.88 -17.96
C LEU A 145 -2.30 -0.69 -17.78
N PHE A 146 -3.48 -0.95 -17.22
CA PHE A 146 -4.44 0.11 -16.91
C PHE A 146 -3.88 1.00 -15.79
N MET A 147 -3.91 2.32 -16.00
CA MET A 147 -3.46 3.30 -15.00
C MET A 147 -4.58 4.30 -14.72
N PRO A 148 -5.21 4.23 -13.54
CA PRO A 148 -6.08 5.30 -13.06
C PRO A 148 -5.33 6.66 -13.07
N PRO A 149 -6.02 7.79 -13.24
CA PRO A 149 -5.40 9.12 -13.29
C PRO A 149 -4.48 9.44 -12.10
N GLU A 150 -4.84 8.98 -10.92
CA GLU A 150 -4.09 9.17 -9.68
C GLU A 150 -2.77 8.38 -9.72
N VAL A 151 -2.80 7.13 -10.20
CA VAL A 151 -1.60 6.30 -10.39
C VAL A 151 -0.72 6.87 -11.52
N ARG A 152 -1.35 7.36 -12.60
CA ARG A 152 -0.64 8.01 -13.71
C ARG A 152 0.15 9.24 -13.25
N THR A 153 -0.45 10.05 -12.38
CA THR A 153 0.21 11.24 -11.81
C THR A 153 1.50 10.84 -11.09
N GLN A 154 1.47 9.79 -10.29
CA GLN A 154 2.65 9.30 -9.57
C GLN A 154 3.72 8.73 -10.52
N LEU A 155 3.31 7.96 -11.54
CA LEU A 155 4.23 7.39 -12.51
C LEU A 155 4.94 8.47 -13.34
N ASN A 156 4.24 9.55 -13.71
CA ASN A 156 4.79 10.65 -14.48
C ASN A 156 5.89 11.44 -13.74
N LEU A 157 6.05 11.24 -12.43
CA LEU A 157 7.17 11.81 -11.66
C LEU A 157 8.49 11.06 -11.92
N ILE A 158 8.43 9.90 -12.57
CA ILE A 158 9.58 9.09 -12.95
C ILE A 158 9.85 9.31 -14.44
N SER A 159 11.09 9.63 -14.79
CA SER A 159 11.48 9.88 -16.17
C SER A 159 11.37 8.60 -17.04
N ASP A 160 11.19 8.81 -18.34
CA ASP A 160 11.28 7.79 -19.38
C ASP A 160 10.28 6.62 -19.23
N CYS A 161 9.12 6.90 -18.63
CA CYS A 161 8.04 5.93 -18.41
C CYS A 161 6.86 6.06 -19.39
N GLU A 162 6.99 6.82 -20.50
CA GLU A 162 5.87 7.06 -21.43
C GLU A 162 5.38 5.79 -22.14
N GLY A 163 6.22 4.76 -22.20
CA GLY A 163 5.90 3.45 -22.79
C GLY A 163 4.92 2.59 -21.98
N VAL A 164 4.59 2.98 -20.75
CA VAL A 164 3.78 2.17 -19.83
C VAL A 164 2.31 2.60 -19.91
N GLY A 165 1.40 1.64 -20.07
CA GLY A 165 -0.05 1.87 -20.03
C GLY A 165 -0.58 2.81 -21.12
N ILE A 166 -0.02 2.77 -22.33
CA ILE A 166 -0.48 3.56 -23.49
C ILE A 166 -1.88 3.10 -23.94
N ASP A 167 -2.08 1.79 -24.02
CA ASP A 167 -3.31 1.22 -24.59
C ASP A 167 -4.42 1.07 -23.54
N ASN A 168 -4.08 1.10 -22.24
CA ASN A 168 -5.00 0.87 -21.10
C ASN A 168 -5.95 -0.34 -21.29
N THR A 169 -5.49 -1.36 -22.02
CA THR A 169 -6.26 -2.57 -22.33
C THR A 169 -6.07 -3.62 -21.23
N ASP A 170 -6.32 -4.89 -21.54
CA ASP A 170 -6.08 -5.97 -20.60
C ASP A 170 -4.57 -6.28 -20.52
N MET A 171 -4.03 -6.19 -19.30
CA MET A 171 -2.80 -6.87 -18.90
C MET A 171 -3.03 -7.70 -17.64
N PHE A 172 -3.74 -7.11 -16.68
CA PHE A 172 -3.91 -7.64 -15.35
C PHE A 172 -4.93 -8.78 -15.26
N GLY A 173 -5.81 -8.94 -16.27
CA GLY A 173 -6.75 -10.06 -16.34
C GLY A 173 -6.05 -11.41 -16.36
N ASN A 174 -4.90 -11.51 -17.03
CA ASN A 174 -4.08 -12.72 -17.05
C ASN A 174 -3.51 -13.05 -15.67
N ILE A 175 -3.10 -12.04 -14.90
CA ILE A 175 -2.56 -12.23 -13.53
C ILE A 175 -3.66 -12.78 -12.62
N ILE A 176 -4.87 -12.23 -12.72
CA ILE A 176 -6.03 -12.70 -11.95
C ILE A 176 -6.41 -14.12 -12.38
N ALA A 177 -6.44 -14.40 -13.69
CA ALA A 177 -6.73 -15.74 -14.20
C ALA A 177 -5.72 -16.77 -13.69
N ASP A 178 -4.42 -16.44 -13.69
CA ASP A 178 -3.38 -17.32 -13.18
C ASP A 178 -3.49 -17.56 -11.67
N ARG A 179 -3.80 -16.51 -10.89
CA ARG A 179 -4.00 -16.59 -9.43
C ARG A 179 -5.12 -17.56 -9.05
N TYR A 180 -6.23 -17.54 -9.78
CA TYR A 180 -7.40 -18.39 -9.52
C TYR A 180 -7.43 -19.67 -10.35
N ASN A 181 -6.35 -19.98 -11.09
CA ASN A 181 -6.25 -21.13 -11.98
C ASN A 181 -7.41 -21.23 -12.99
N ILE A 182 -7.78 -20.09 -13.58
CA ILE A 182 -8.86 -19.95 -14.55
C ILE A 182 -8.30 -19.96 -15.97
N TYR A 183 -9.04 -20.57 -16.88
CA TYR A 183 -8.70 -20.54 -18.30
C TYR A 183 -8.73 -19.10 -18.85
N ARG A 184 -7.58 -18.61 -19.32
CA ARG A 184 -7.40 -17.20 -19.73
C ARG A 184 -8.30 -16.78 -20.91
N SER A 185 -8.54 -17.69 -21.85
CA SER A 185 -9.27 -17.37 -23.09
C SER A 185 -10.76 -17.09 -22.80
N GLY A 186 -11.21 -15.89 -23.13
CA GLY A 186 -12.60 -15.43 -22.93
C GLY A 186 -12.86 -14.76 -21.58
N PHE A 187 -12.09 -15.06 -20.54
CA PHE A 187 -12.28 -14.51 -19.19
C PHE A 187 -11.31 -13.38 -18.84
N SER A 188 -10.10 -13.36 -19.39
CA SER A 188 -9.09 -12.35 -19.06
C SER A 188 -9.59 -10.92 -19.25
N ASP A 189 -10.27 -10.64 -20.36
CA ASP A 189 -10.79 -9.29 -20.61
C ASP A 189 -11.88 -8.89 -19.60
N ALA A 190 -12.77 -9.82 -19.23
CA ALA A 190 -13.80 -9.57 -18.21
C ALA A 190 -13.18 -9.33 -16.82
N LEU A 191 -12.18 -10.13 -16.45
CA LEU A 191 -11.43 -9.98 -15.19
C LEU A 191 -10.68 -8.65 -15.15
N ALA A 192 -10.05 -8.24 -16.24
CA ALA A 192 -9.39 -6.95 -16.35
C ALA A 192 -10.37 -5.79 -16.18
N ILE A 193 -11.54 -5.86 -16.80
CA ILE A 193 -12.57 -4.82 -16.67
C ILE A 193 -13.07 -4.71 -15.22
N ILE A 194 -13.33 -5.84 -14.56
CA ILE A 194 -13.76 -5.87 -13.15
C ILE A 194 -12.66 -5.30 -12.26
N PHE A 195 -11.41 -5.68 -12.51
CA PHE A 195 -10.28 -5.20 -11.72
C PHE A 195 -10.03 -3.70 -11.91
N ASN A 196 -10.10 -3.19 -13.15
CA ASN A 196 -9.96 -1.77 -13.42
C ASN A 196 -11.07 -0.98 -12.70
N ALA A 197 -12.31 -1.48 -12.73
CA ALA A 197 -13.41 -0.89 -11.97
C ALA A 197 -13.21 -1.00 -10.45
N LEU A 198 -12.57 -2.05 -9.95
CA LEU A 198 -12.21 -2.19 -8.54
C LEU A 198 -11.16 -1.15 -8.12
N LEU A 199 -10.16 -0.88 -8.96
CA LEU A 199 -9.17 0.19 -8.71
C LEU A 199 -9.86 1.55 -8.61
N GLU A 200 -10.69 1.89 -9.59
CA GLU A 200 -11.46 3.13 -9.58
C GLU A 200 -12.40 3.23 -8.37
N PHE A 201 -13.05 2.12 -8.01
CA PHE A 201 -13.93 2.07 -6.85
C PHE A 201 -13.18 2.26 -5.53
N ARG A 202 -11.98 1.67 -5.40
CA ARG A 202 -11.09 1.90 -4.27
C ARG A 202 -10.70 3.37 -4.17
N ILE A 203 -10.28 3.99 -5.27
CA ILE A 203 -9.92 5.41 -5.31
C ILE A 203 -11.13 6.27 -4.93
N LEU A 204 -12.31 5.99 -5.48
CA LEU A 204 -13.55 6.69 -5.16
C LEU A 204 -13.89 6.63 -3.67
N CYS A 205 -13.63 5.48 -3.02
CA CYS A 205 -13.91 5.27 -1.62
C CYS A 205 -12.77 5.71 -0.68
N SER A 206 -11.53 5.81 -1.19
CA SER A 206 -10.33 6.18 -0.44
C SER A 206 -10.32 7.64 0.07
N GLY A 207 -11.25 8.48 -0.44
CA GLY A 207 -11.26 9.92 -0.15
C GLY A 207 -12.65 10.58 -0.04
N ARG A 208 -13.69 9.86 0.42
CA ARG A 208 -14.99 10.46 0.83
C ARG A 208 -15.46 10.11 2.24
N SER A 209 -14.55 9.66 3.10
CA SER A 209 -14.66 10.00 4.52
C SER A 209 -13.76 11.21 4.76
N GLU A 210 -14.38 12.37 4.98
CA GLU A 210 -13.79 13.34 5.90
C GLU A 210 -13.31 12.56 7.14
N HIS A 211 -12.06 12.79 7.59
CA HIS A 211 -11.34 12.04 8.64
C HIS A 211 -10.73 10.72 8.11
N LEU A 212 -9.42 10.58 7.88
CA LEU A 212 -8.26 11.01 8.65
C LEU A 212 -7.09 11.34 7.70
N GLN A 213 -6.35 12.43 7.94
CA GLN A 213 -4.99 12.54 7.40
C GLN A 213 -4.17 11.40 8.01
N ARG A 214 -3.86 10.38 7.21
CA ARG A 214 -2.88 9.37 7.61
C ARG A 214 -1.49 9.97 7.48
N LEU A 215 -0.88 10.25 8.61
CA LEU A 215 0.54 10.54 8.69
C LEU A 215 1.29 9.22 8.59
N ARG A 216 2.04 9.04 7.50
CA ARG A 216 2.93 7.89 7.32
C ARG A 216 4.34 8.32 7.68
N VAL A 217 4.79 7.92 8.86
CA VAL A 217 6.15 8.17 9.34
C VAL A 217 7.02 7.02 8.85
N ILE A 218 7.87 7.28 7.85
CA ILE A 218 8.91 6.35 7.40
C ILE A 218 10.22 6.91 7.95
N VAL A 219 10.70 6.34 9.05
CA VAL A 219 11.95 6.78 9.70
C VAL A 219 12.87 5.56 9.79
N PRO A 220 14.15 5.68 9.36
CA PRO A 220 15.13 4.62 9.59
C PRO A 220 15.29 4.38 11.10
N LEU A 221 15.50 3.12 11.50
CA LEU A 221 15.75 2.77 12.90
C LEU A 221 16.81 3.71 13.48
N VAL A 222 16.42 4.57 14.42
CA VAL A 222 17.37 5.27 15.28
C VAL A 222 17.71 4.30 16.39
N GLU A 223 18.86 3.66 16.27
CA GLU A 223 19.48 2.98 17.40
C GLU A 223 19.84 4.08 18.42
N ASP A 224 19.34 3.94 19.65
CA ASP A 224 19.46 4.86 20.80
C ASP A 224 18.34 5.91 20.97
N ILE A 225 17.16 5.44 21.41
CA ILE A 225 16.10 6.28 21.96
C ILE A 225 16.36 6.49 23.46
N ASP A 226 16.48 7.75 23.92
CA ASP A 226 16.60 8.09 25.35
C ASP A 226 15.23 7.93 26.05
N VAL A 227 15.07 6.79 26.74
CA VAL A 227 13.88 6.44 27.51
C VAL A 227 14.19 6.54 28.99
N ARG A 228 13.46 7.39 29.69
CA ARG A 228 13.59 7.60 31.14
C ARG A 228 12.38 7.04 31.87
N LEU A 229 12.57 6.17 32.85
CA LEU A 229 11.50 5.75 33.75
C LEU A 229 11.36 6.78 34.87
N GLY A 230 10.17 7.37 35.04
CA GLY A 230 9.96 8.42 36.02
C GLY A 230 8.49 8.68 36.32
N LYS A 231 8.20 9.76 37.03
CA LYS A 231 6.83 10.26 37.18
C LYS A 231 6.58 11.32 36.14
N THR A 232 5.48 11.20 35.41
CA THR A 232 5.00 12.25 34.50
C THR A 232 4.27 13.34 35.28
N ARG A 233 4.33 14.58 34.80
CA ARG A 233 3.77 15.76 35.49
C ARG A 233 2.24 15.76 35.52
N ASP A 234 1.62 15.24 34.47
CA ASP A 234 0.16 15.17 34.32
C ASP A 234 -0.42 13.78 34.61
N GLY A 235 0.42 12.83 35.03
CA GLY A 235 0.02 11.46 35.33
C GLY A 235 -0.21 10.57 34.10
N SER A 236 0.03 11.07 32.88
CA SER A 236 -0.07 10.28 31.65
C SER A 236 0.91 9.11 31.61
N LEU A 237 0.67 8.14 30.73
CA LEU A 237 1.55 7.00 30.50
C LEU A 237 2.95 7.45 30.03
N TRP A 238 3.00 8.50 29.21
CA TRP A 238 4.24 9.11 28.78
C TRP A 238 4.20 10.64 28.78
N GLU A 239 5.38 11.24 28.80
CA GLU A 239 5.60 12.68 28.65
C GLU A 239 6.90 12.91 27.87
N PRO A 240 6.88 13.70 26.78
CA PRO A 240 8.11 14.05 26.08
C PRO A 240 8.90 15.13 26.84
N GLY A 241 10.23 15.04 26.81
CA GLY A 241 11.15 15.99 27.44
C GLY A 241 12.20 16.50 26.46
N TYR A 242 12.67 17.74 26.70
CA TYR A 242 13.42 18.54 25.72
C TYR A 242 14.56 19.35 26.35
N GLU A 243 15.33 18.74 27.25
CA GLU A 243 16.43 19.45 27.94
C GLU A 243 17.63 19.63 27.00
N ASP A 244 18.49 18.61 26.86
CA ASP A 244 19.68 18.65 26.00
C ASP A 244 19.55 17.78 24.74
N ASP A 245 18.74 16.72 24.82
CA ASP A 245 18.32 15.84 23.71
C ASP A 245 16.84 15.50 23.88
N HIS A 246 16.18 15.05 22.79
CA HIS A 246 14.81 14.55 22.86
C HIS A 246 14.77 13.23 23.62
N TYR A 247 13.96 13.18 24.68
CA TYR A 247 13.76 11.97 25.46
C TYR A 247 12.28 11.78 25.80
N ILE A 248 11.93 10.57 26.19
CA ILE A 248 10.59 10.25 26.68
C ILE A 248 10.64 9.78 28.12
N ILE A 249 9.77 10.35 28.96
CA ILE A 249 9.51 9.85 30.30
C ILE A 249 8.35 8.86 30.21
N LEU A 250 8.58 7.59 30.54
CA LEU A 250 7.52 6.62 30.77
C LEU A 250 7.17 6.61 32.26
N ASN A 251 5.87 6.68 32.54
CA ASN A 251 5.37 6.72 33.90
C ASN A 251 5.52 5.36 34.57
N SER A 252 6.49 5.26 35.49
CA SER A 252 6.79 4.03 36.22
C SER A 252 5.67 3.58 37.17
N GLU A 253 4.77 4.50 37.54
CA GLU A 253 3.62 4.20 38.39
C GLU A 253 2.37 3.78 37.59
N HIS A 254 2.41 3.90 36.26
CA HIS A 254 1.28 3.56 35.40
C HIS A 254 1.02 2.03 35.43
N PRO A 255 -0.22 1.55 35.59
CA PRO A 255 -0.53 0.12 35.71
C PRO A 255 -0.01 -0.76 34.57
N LEU A 256 0.08 -0.18 33.36
CA LEU A 256 0.65 -0.81 32.17
C LEU A 256 2.17 -1.03 32.25
N ILE A 257 2.91 -0.19 32.98
CA ILE A 257 4.38 -0.17 33.02
C ILE A 257 4.92 -0.76 34.33
N ARG A 258 4.21 -0.59 35.45
CA ARG A 258 4.70 -0.94 36.81
C ARG A 258 5.19 -2.39 36.99
N ASN A 259 4.76 -3.30 36.11
CA ASN A 259 5.11 -4.73 36.15
C ASN A 259 5.99 -5.19 34.97
N LEU A 260 6.41 -4.28 34.09
CA LEU A 260 7.27 -4.60 32.95
C LEU A 260 8.74 -4.36 33.30
N SER A 261 9.63 -5.21 32.80
CA SER A 261 11.05 -4.90 32.82
C SER A 261 11.38 -3.79 31.81
N GLU A 262 12.51 -3.11 32.00
CA GLU A 262 12.98 -2.08 31.08
C GLU A 262 13.10 -2.62 29.64
N GLU A 263 13.64 -3.82 29.45
CA GLU A 263 13.71 -4.49 28.13
C GLU A 263 12.33 -4.77 27.52
N GLN A 264 11.35 -5.17 28.34
CA GLN A 264 9.98 -5.41 27.88
C GLN A 264 9.26 -4.12 27.49
N SER A 265 9.65 -3.00 28.09
CA SER A 265 9.07 -1.69 27.82
C SER A 265 9.64 -1.01 26.56
N LYS A 266 10.79 -1.48 26.03
CA LYS A 266 11.48 -0.84 24.90
C LYS A 266 10.62 -0.63 23.64
N PRO A 267 9.88 -1.64 23.12
CA PRO A 267 9.07 -1.42 21.91
C PRO A 267 7.94 -0.40 22.12
N LEU A 268 7.37 -0.36 23.33
CA LEU A 268 6.35 0.63 23.69
C LEU A 268 6.98 2.01 23.84
N ALA A 269 8.16 2.10 24.45
CA ALA A 269 8.90 3.34 24.60
C ALA A 269 9.26 3.97 23.25
N GLU A 270 9.71 3.15 22.30
CA GLU A 270 10.03 3.58 20.93
C GLU A 270 8.81 4.16 20.22
N PHE A 271 7.66 3.47 20.26
CA PHE A 271 6.43 3.99 19.68
C PHE A 271 6.01 5.33 20.31
N LEU A 272 6.06 5.41 21.63
CA LEU A 272 5.66 6.62 22.35
C LEU A 272 6.64 7.77 22.15
N PHE A 273 7.92 7.49 21.93
CA PHE A 273 8.94 8.49 21.60
C PHE A 273 8.58 9.21 20.29
N TYR A 274 8.28 8.46 19.22
CA TYR A 274 7.85 9.07 17.95
C TYR A 274 6.52 9.81 18.05
N MET A 275 5.62 9.39 18.94
CA MET A 275 4.41 10.15 19.25
C MET A 275 4.74 11.49 19.93
N GLY A 276 5.74 11.52 20.82
CA GLY A 276 6.25 12.74 21.44
C GLY A 276 6.95 13.68 20.45
N GLU A 277 7.73 13.14 19.52
CA GLU A 277 8.31 13.90 18.40
C GLU A 277 7.23 14.52 17.52
N PHE A 278 6.19 13.74 17.23
CA PHE A 278 5.05 14.23 16.47
C PHE A 278 4.31 15.34 17.23
N GLU A 279 4.05 15.18 18.52
CA GLU A 279 3.45 16.21 19.38
C GLU A 279 4.25 17.53 19.35
N ASN A 280 5.58 17.44 19.36
CA ASN A 280 6.46 18.61 19.34
C ASN A 280 6.51 19.32 17.99
N SER A 281 6.49 18.56 16.89
CA SER A 281 6.60 19.09 15.53
C SER A 281 5.32 19.78 15.04
N GLN A 282 4.30 19.90 15.88
CA GLN A 282 3.08 20.64 15.58
C GLN A 282 3.34 22.16 15.59
N TYR A 283 3.10 22.81 14.45
CA TYR A 283 3.31 24.25 14.27
C TYR A 283 2.16 25.12 14.80
N SER A 284 0.98 24.55 15.03
CA SER A 284 -0.19 25.28 15.56
C SER A 284 -0.52 24.83 16.98
N ASP A 285 -0.86 25.79 17.84
CA ASP A 285 -1.27 25.53 19.23
C ASP A 285 -2.52 24.64 19.30
N GLU A 286 -3.43 24.75 18.32
CA GLU A 286 -4.63 23.93 18.23
C GLU A 286 -4.29 22.46 17.96
N SER A 287 -3.40 22.19 17.00
CA SER A 287 -2.95 20.83 16.69
C SER A 287 -2.13 20.24 17.83
N LYS A 288 -1.27 21.05 18.47
CA LYS A 288 -0.50 20.61 19.63
C LYS A 288 -1.42 20.19 20.79
N LYS A 289 -2.40 21.01 21.14
CA LYS A 289 -3.41 20.69 22.17
C LYS A 289 -4.24 19.46 21.83
N LEU A 290 -4.54 19.23 20.55
CA LEU A 290 -5.27 18.03 20.12
C LEU A 290 -4.45 16.76 20.41
N VAL A 291 -3.15 16.78 20.11
CA VAL A 291 -2.26 15.64 20.36
C VAL A 291 -2.02 15.44 21.87
N GLU A 292 -1.85 16.52 22.64
CA GLU A 292 -1.78 16.47 24.11
C GLU A 292 -3.05 15.82 24.71
N ASN A 293 -4.24 16.20 24.22
CA ASN A 293 -5.51 15.62 24.67
C ASN A 293 -5.62 14.13 24.32
N LEU A 294 -5.10 13.72 23.17
CA LEU A 294 -5.03 12.32 22.77
C LEU A 294 -4.14 11.53 23.74
N ARG A 295 -2.95 12.05 24.06
CA ARG A 295 -2.02 11.45 25.04
C ARG A 295 -2.70 11.22 26.39
N GLN A 296 -3.39 12.23 26.91
CA GLN A 296 -4.10 12.14 28.19
C GLN A 296 -5.28 11.16 28.13
N THR A 297 -6.06 11.17 27.06
CA THR A 297 -7.26 10.31 26.91
C THR A 297 -6.88 8.84 26.78
N VAL A 298 -5.85 8.54 25.97
CA VAL A 298 -5.31 7.19 25.80
C VAL A 298 -4.72 6.70 27.12
N SER A 299 -3.89 7.52 27.77
CA SER A 299 -3.30 7.19 29.07
C SER A 299 -4.36 6.86 30.12
N ARG A 300 -5.39 7.70 30.25
CA ARG A 300 -6.51 7.46 31.18
C ARG A 300 -7.27 6.17 30.87
N SER A 301 -7.52 5.89 29.59
CA SER A 301 -8.24 4.68 29.18
C SER A 301 -7.43 3.42 29.49
N LEU A 302 -6.12 3.47 29.30
CA LEU A 302 -5.20 2.39 29.65
C LEU A 302 -5.09 2.23 31.16
N TRP A 303 -5.10 3.32 31.92
CA TRP A 303 -5.17 3.27 33.39
C TRP A 303 -6.41 2.51 33.83
N ILE A 304 -7.61 2.91 33.39
CA ILE A 304 -8.88 2.26 33.74
C ILE A 304 -8.90 0.77 33.38
N LYS A 305 -8.29 0.39 32.25
CA LYS A 305 -8.29 -0.99 31.78
C LYS A 305 -7.37 -1.90 32.59
N HIS A 306 -6.27 -1.36 33.12
CA HIS A 306 -5.16 -2.14 33.69
C HIS A 306 -4.94 -1.93 35.20
N ASP A 307 -5.66 -0.99 35.81
CA ASP A 307 -5.75 -0.82 37.26
C ASP A 307 -6.67 -1.88 37.90
#